data_AF-A0A9D8MMC2-F1
#
_entry.id   AF-A0A9D8MMC2-F1
#
_cell.length_a   1.000
_cell.length_b   1.000
_cell.length_c   1.000
_cell.angle_alpha   90.00
_cell.angle_beta   90.00
_cell.angle_gamma   90.00
#
_symmetry.space_group_name_H-M   'P 1'
#
loop_
_entity.id
_entity.type
_entity.pdbx_description
1 polymer ?
#
loop_
_entity_poly.entity_id
_entity_poly.type
_entity_poly.pdbx_seq_one_letter_code
_entity_poly.pdbx_strand_id
1 'polypeptide(L)'
;MNSKIKQRSSIAGAPILSRPSYSTRRPQSLTTETLAHQLDAFRAGYLREAALTWETMEDRDDTVHISASKRKKAVARHDYEILTVEESAAALAHKEALEYFYSHLRVTHALDENERGGFQLLVRQMMDAVGKKYAVHEIVWKPEEDGRLTAELRFVPLWCFENTTGRLRFKPEEFGSQSQPLEEGGWMVSVGE
;
A
#
# COMPACT_ATOMS: atom_id res chain seq x y z
N MET A 1 -4.67 18.15 22.19
CA MET A 1 -4.19 18.57 20.86
C MET A 1 -5.09 17.87 19.85
N ASN A 2 -6.12 18.54 19.31
CA ASN A 2 -7.04 17.94 18.36
C ASN A 2 -6.33 17.79 17.00
N SER A 3 -5.60 16.69 16.82
CA SER A 3 -5.20 16.25 15.48
C SER A 3 -6.48 15.86 14.74
N LYS A 4 -6.80 16.56 13.66
CA LYS A 4 -7.95 16.23 12.83
C LYS A 4 -7.65 14.90 12.14
N ILE A 5 -8.35 13.84 12.53
CA ILE A 5 -8.22 12.52 11.91
C ILE A 5 -8.66 12.61 10.43
N LYS A 6 -7.85 12.04 9.52
CA LYS A 6 -8.11 12.06 8.08
C LYS A 6 -9.34 11.24 7.68
N GLN A 7 -10.44 11.92 7.38
CA GLN A 7 -11.71 11.28 6.97
C GLN A 7 -11.96 11.34 5.45
N ARG A 8 -11.10 12.05 4.71
CA ARG A 8 -11.19 12.20 3.25
C ARG A 8 -9.93 11.68 2.60
N SER A 9 -10.11 11.03 1.46
CA SER A 9 -9.00 10.56 0.64
C SER A 9 -8.27 11.74 0.00
N SER A 10 -6.96 11.76 0.15
CA SER A 10 -6.02 12.65 -0.54
C SER A 10 -5.75 12.22 -1.98
N ILE A 11 -6.11 10.98 -2.33
CA ILE A 11 -5.90 10.43 -3.67
C ILE A 11 -7.16 10.48 -4.56
N ALA A 12 -8.33 10.85 -4.01
CA ALA A 12 -9.56 10.96 -4.78
C ALA A 12 -9.40 12.03 -5.88
N GLY A 13 -9.41 11.59 -7.14
CA GLY A 13 -9.23 12.46 -8.31
C GLY A 13 -7.76 12.72 -8.70
N ALA A 14 -6.78 12.01 -8.11
CA ALA A 14 -5.39 12.14 -8.52
C ALA A 14 -5.19 11.60 -9.97
N PRO A 15 -4.69 12.42 -10.92
CA PRO A 15 -4.58 12.02 -12.32
C PRO A 15 -3.61 10.84 -12.53
N ILE A 16 -2.60 10.69 -11.66
CA ILE A 16 -1.67 9.56 -11.70
C ILE A 16 -2.36 8.20 -11.44
N LEU A 17 -3.53 8.22 -10.79
CA LEU A 17 -4.31 7.02 -10.49
C LEU A 17 -5.35 6.68 -11.56
N SER A 18 -5.31 7.38 -12.70
CA SER A 18 -5.87 6.78 -13.91
C SER A 18 -5.04 5.55 -14.24
N ARG A 19 -5.69 4.43 -14.60
CA ARG A 19 -4.96 3.28 -15.16
C ARG A 19 -4.09 3.84 -16.28
N PRO A 20 -2.74 3.75 -16.19
CA PRO A 20 -1.89 4.35 -17.18
C PRO A 20 -2.32 3.80 -18.54
N SER A 21 -2.70 4.69 -19.46
CA SER A 21 -3.24 4.36 -20.78
C SER A 21 -2.20 3.72 -21.71
N TYR A 22 -1.17 3.08 -21.16
CA TYR A 22 0.08 2.84 -21.84
C TYR A 22 0.62 1.43 -21.62
N SER A 23 0.38 0.64 -22.65
CA SER A 23 1.10 -0.58 -23.00
C SER A 23 2.55 -0.34 -23.46
N THR A 24 3.26 0.71 -23.03
CA THR A 24 4.46 1.18 -23.75
C THR A 24 5.81 0.84 -23.13
N ARG A 25 5.89 -0.11 -22.19
CA ARG A 25 7.10 -0.93 -22.10
C ARG A 25 6.71 -2.39 -22.17
N ARG A 26 6.76 -2.91 -23.40
CA ARG A 26 6.81 -4.36 -23.56
C ARG A 26 8.10 -4.81 -22.86
N PRO A 27 8.07 -5.89 -22.05
CA PRO A 27 9.29 -6.55 -21.58
C PRO A 27 10.26 -6.89 -22.72
N GLN A 28 9.74 -6.96 -23.96
CA GLN A 28 10.47 -7.17 -25.21
C GLN A 28 11.56 -6.11 -25.49
N SER A 29 11.57 -4.94 -24.83
CA SER A 29 12.62 -3.92 -24.96
C SER A 29 13.40 -3.66 -23.66
N LEU A 30 13.28 -4.53 -22.65
CA LEU A 30 14.05 -4.40 -21.42
C LEU A 30 15.50 -4.86 -21.68
N THR A 31 16.42 -3.90 -21.81
CA THR A 31 17.86 -4.20 -21.93
C THR A 31 18.52 -4.30 -20.56
N THR A 32 19.65 -5.00 -20.48
CA THR A 32 20.47 -5.08 -19.25
C THR A 32 20.83 -3.69 -18.73
N GLU A 33 21.18 -2.77 -19.63
CA GLU A 33 21.50 -1.38 -19.30
C GLU A 33 20.30 -0.64 -18.68
N THR A 34 19.11 -0.79 -19.28
CA THR A 34 17.89 -0.18 -18.75
C THR A 34 17.56 -0.72 -17.36
N LEU A 35 17.68 -2.05 -17.17
CA LEU A 35 17.44 -2.67 -15.88
C LEU A 35 18.43 -2.19 -14.82
N ALA A 36 19.73 -2.14 -15.15
CA ALA A 36 20.75 -1.62 -14.23
C ALA A 36 20.44 -0.18 -13.80
N HIS A 37 20.12 0.69 -14.75
CA HIS A 37 19.73 2.07 -14.47
C HIS A 37 18.47 2.15 -13.59
N GLN A 38 17.45 1.32 -13.84
CA GLN A 38 16.24 1.27 -13.03
C GLN A 38 16.54 0.86 -11.58
N LEU A 39 17.43 -0.12 -11.37
CA LEU A 39 17.82 -0.57 -10.04
C LEU A 39 18.63 0.49 -9.27
N ASP A 40 19.56 1.17 -9.95
CA ASP A 40 20.35 2.24 -9.34
C ASP A 40 19.47 3.46 -9.02
N ALA A 41 18.55 3.82 -9.91
CA ALA A 41 17.55 4.86 -9.67
C ALA A 41 16.66 4.50 -8.47
N PHE A 42 16.22 3.25 -8.36
CA PHE A 42 15.43 2.78 -7.21
C PHE A 42 16.21 2.90 -5.89
N ARG A 43 17.50 2.56 -5.89
CA ARG A 43 18.39 2.74 -4.73
C ARG A 43 18.57 4.22 -4.36
N ALA A 44 18.58 5.12 -5.34
CA ALA A 44 18.62 6.57 -5.14
C ALA A 44 17.24 7.17 -4.73
N GLY A 45 16.19 6.35 -4.62
CA GLY A 45 14.86 6.78 -4.19
C GLY A 45 13.90 7.13 -5.33
N TYR A 46 14.29 6.96 -6.60
CA TYR A 46 13.40 7.10 -7.75
C TYR A 46 12.72 5.77 -8.05
N LEU A 47 11.54 5.54 -7.46
CA LEU A 47 10.94 4.20 -7.39
C LEU A 47 10.15 3.79 -8.64
N ARG A 48 9.61 4.76 -9.37
CA ARG A 48 8.59 4.59 -10.42
C ARG A 48 8.94 3.52 -11.45
N GLU A 49 10.07 3.67 -12.11
CA GLU A 49 10.41 2.85 -13.27
C GLU A 49 10.61 1.37 -12.91
N ALA A 50 11.35 1.10 -11.82
CA ALA A 50 11.54 -0.27 -11.35
C ALA A 50 10.21 -0.89 -10.86
N ALA A 51 9.40 -0.12 -10.13
CA ALA A 51 8.10 -0.59 -9.64
C ALA A 51 7.14 -0.96 -10.78
N LEU A 52 7.06 -0.14 -11.84
CA LEU A 52 6.29 -0.45 -13.05
C LEU A 52 6.81 -1.69 -13.76
N THR A 53 8.13 -1.83 -13.90
CA THR A 53 8.75 -3.03 -14.49
C THR A 53 8.38 -4.28 -13.68
N TRP A 54 8.50 -4.25 -12.36
CA TRP A 54 8.21 -5.41 -11.50
C TRP A 54 6.73 -5.78 -11.49
N GLU A 55 5.82 -4.81 -11.46
CA GLU A 55 4.38 -5.06 -11.60
C GLU A 55 4.07 -5.70 -12.96
N THR A 56 4.66 -5.18 -14.04
CA THR A 56 4.50 -5.77 -15.38
C THR A 56 5.05 -7.20 -15.45
N MET A 57 6.17 -7.49 -14.77
CA MET A 57 6.71 -8.85 -14.68
C MET A 57 5.78 -9.77 -13.88
N GLU A 58 5.25 -9.31 -12.74
CA GLU A 58 4.33 -10.08 -11.91
C GLU A 58 3.00 -10.40 -12.62
N ASP A 59 2.56 -9.54 -13.54
CA ASP A 59 1.35 -9.76 -14.33
C ASP A 59 1.55 -10.66 -15.56
N ARG A 60 2.75 -10.67 -16.14
CA ARG A 60 3.00 -11.33 -17.44
C ARG A 60 3.85 -12.60 -17.37
N ASP A 61 4.70 -12.74 -16.36
CA ASP A 61 5.51 -13.94 -16.16
C ASP A 61 4.79 -14.89 -15.20
N ASP A 62 4.34 -16.04 -15.72
CA ASP A 62 3.58 -17.02 -14.95
C ASP A 62 4.35 -17.53 -13.72
N THR A 63 5.67 -17.66 -13.81
CA THR A 63 6.49 -18.18 -12.71
C THR A 63 6.53 -17.17 -11.56
N VAL A 64 6.77 -15.90 -11.89
CA VAL A 64 6.74 -14.80 -10.92
C VAL A 64 5.33 -14.64 -10.35
N HIS A 65 4.31 -14.60 -11.21
CA HIS A 65 2.91 -14.49 -10.82
C HIS A 65 2.52 -15.56 -9.79
N ILE A 66 2.75 -16.83 -10.13
CA ILE A 66 2.40 -17.97 -9.27
C ILE A 66 3.15 -17.91 -7.95
N SER A 67 4.45 -17.62 -7.99
CA SER A 67 5.30 -17.59 -6.79
C SER A 67 4.90 -16.46 -5.85
N ALA A 68 4.70 -15.26 -6.38
CA ALA A 68 4.26 -14.09 -5.62
C ALA A 68 2.85 -14.30 -5.04
N SER A 69 1.90 -14.79 -5.85
CA SER A 69 0.52 -15.08 -5.43
C SER A 69 0.48 -16.10 -4.29
N LYS A 70 1.23 -17.20 -4.40
CA LYS A 70 1.33 -18.23 -3.35
C LYS A 70 1.90 -17.66 -2.05
N ARG A 71 2.99 -16.90 -2.13
CA ARG A 71 3.63 -16.27 -0.96
C ARG A 71 2.70 -15.31 -0.24
N LYS A 72 2.03 -14.41 -0.98
CA LYS A 72 1.08 -13.43 -0.42
C LYS A 72 -0.11 -14.12 0.24
N LYS A 73 -0.68 -15.15 -0.41
CA LYS A 73 -1.81 -15.94 0.13
C LYS A 73 -1.44 -16.79 1.34
N ALA A 74 -0.21 -17.32 1.38
CA ALA A 74 0.24 -18.19 2.46
C ALA A 74 0.25 -17.46 3.81
N VAL A 75 0.59 -16.16 3.83
CA VAL A 75 0.56 -15.35 5.05
C VAL A 75 -0.87 -14.86 5.35
N ALA A 76 -1.57 -14.35 4.33
CA ALA A 76 -2.90 -13.76 4.49
C ALA A 76 -4.00 -14.72 4.97
N ARG A 77 -3.79 -16.03 4.85
CA ARG A 77 -4.75 -17.06 5.28
C ARG A 77 -4.71 -17.34 6.79
N HIS A 78 -3.69 -16.88 7.49
CA HIS A 78 -3.59 -17.10 8.93
C HIS A 78 -4.56 -16.18 9.67
N ASP A 79 -5.23 -16.73 10.68
CA ASP A 79 -5.99 -15.93 11.62
C ASP A 79 -5.04 -15.08 12.47
N TYR A 80 -5.59 -14.03 13.08
CA TYR A 80 -4.88 -13.14 13.99
C TYR A 80 -5.57 -13.11 15.35
N GLU A 81 -4.80 -12.76 16.37
CA GLU A 81 -5.31 -12.54 17.72
C GLU A 81 -4.74 -11.22 18.26
N ILE A 82 -5.57 -10.47 18.98
CA ILE A 82 -5.13 -9.31 19.74
C ILE A 82 -4.81 -9.76 21.17
N LEU A 83 -3.52 -9.71 21.49
CA LEU A 83 -2.99 -10.09 22.80
C LEU A 83 -2.89 -8.87 23.72
N THR A 84 -3.30 -9.04 24.97
CA THR A 84 -3.07 -8.06 26.03
C THR A 84 -1.74 -8.33 26.72
N VAL A 85 -0.94 -7.28 26.93
CA VAL A 85 0.35 -7.38 27.65
C VAL A 85 0.14 -7.37 29.16
N GLU A 86 -0.96 -6.79 29.62
CA GLU A 86 -1.33 -6.67 31.03
C GLU A 86 -2.81 -7.02 31.24
N GLU A 87 -3.16 -7.44 32.46
CA GLU A 87 -4.53 -7.70 32.87
C GLU A 87 -5.12 -6.46 33.55
N SER A 88 -5.53 -5.49 32.73
CA SER A 88 -6.21 -4.28 33.19
C SER A 88 -7.52 -4.07 32.45
N ALA A 89 -8.48 -3.40 33.09
CA ALA A 89 -9.74 -3.05 32.43
C ALA A 89 -9.52 -2.18 31.18
N ALA A 90 -8.48 -1.34 31.19
CA ALA A 90 -8.09 -0.53 30.03
C ALA A 90 -7.53 -1.40 28.89
N ALA A 91 -6.70 -2.39 29.19
CA ALA A 91 -6.16 -3.31 28.19
C ALA A 91 -7.28 -4.14 27.53
N LEU A 92 -8.27 -4.59 28.29
CA LEU A 92 -9.45 -5.27 27.75
C LEU A 92 -10.27 -4.36 26.82
N ALA A 93 -10.49 -3.10 27.21
CA ALA A 93 -11.19 -2.13 26.37
C ALA A 93 -10.41 -1.83 25.07
N HIS A 94 -9.09 -1.72 25.12
CA HIS A 94 -8.26 -1.56 23.92
C HIS A 94 -8.29 -2.80 23.03
N LYS A 95 -8.27 -4.00 23.63
CA LYS A 95 -8.41 -5.27 22.88
C LYS A 95 -9.73 -5.30 22.12
N GLU A 96 -10.85 -5.01 22.79
CA GLU A 96 -12.17 -4.96 22.18
C GLU A 96 -12.22 -3.94 21.02
N ALA A 97 -11.66 -2.73 21.23
CA ALA A 97 -11.61 -1.70 20.20
C ALA A 97 -10.79 -2.14 18.97
N LEU A 98 -9.65 -2.81 19.16
CA LEU A 98 -8.81 -3.32 18.07
C LEU A 98 -9.45 -4.51 17.36
N GLU A 99 -10.08 -5.42 18.10
CA GLU A 99 -10.86 -6.53 17.52
C GLU A 99 -11.99 -5.99 16.64
N TYR A 100 -12.72 -4.98 17.12
CA TYR A 100 -13.72 -4.28 16.33
C TYR A 100 -13.12 -3.64 15.08
N PHE A 101 -12.04 -2.87 15.23
CA PHE A 101 -11.37 -2.20 14.12
C PHE A 101 -10.97 -3.19 13.01
N TYR A 102 -10.25 -4.27 13.36
CA TYR A 102 -9.75 -5.22 12.37
C TYR A 102 -10.84 -6.10 11.74
N SER A 103 -11.93 -6.36 12.46
CA SER A 103 -13.08 -7.09 11.92
C SER A 103 -13.97 -6.23 11.00
N HIS A 104 -13.95 -4.90 11.14
CA HIS A 104 -14.81 -3.99 10.39
C HIS A 104 -14.08 -3.14 9.34
N LEU A 105 -12.73 -3.18 9.31
CA LEU A 105 -11.97 -2.43 8.31
C LEU A 105 -12.31 -2.89 6.89
N ARG A 106 -12.24 -1.94 5.95
CA ARG A 106 -12.39 -2.21 4.53
C ARG A 106 -11.09 -1.93 3.82
N VAL A 107 -10.73 -2.79 2.88
CA VAL A 107 -9.53 -2.64 2.06
C VAL A 107 -9.92 -2.65 0.59
N THR A 108 -9.34 -1.72 -0.16
CA THR A 108 -9.55 -1.56 -1.61
C THR A 108 -8.24 -1.28 -2.34
N HIS A 109 -8.28 -1.28 -3.68
CA HIS A 109 -7.18 -0.87 -4.54
C HIS A 109 -7.47 0.48 -5.20
N ALA A 110 -6.51 1.41 -5.17
CA ALA A 110 -6.70 2.78 -5.65
C ALA A 110 -7.02 2.88 -7.16
N LEU A 111 -6.57 1.91 -7.97
CA LEU A 111 -6.85 1.83 -9.41
C LEU A 111 -7.99 0.88 -9.80
N ASP A 112 -8.39 -0.01 -8.89
CA ASP A 112 -9.42 -1.02 -9.16
C ASP A 112 -10.27 -1.20 -7.90
N GLU A 113 -11.26 -0.33 -7.77
CA GLU A 113 -12.15 -0.36 -6.62
C GLU A 113 -13.01 -1.64 -6.54
N ASN A 114 -12.97 -2.53 -7.54
CA ASN A 114 -13.62 -3.85 -7.45
C ASN A 114 -12.80 -4.83 -6.60
N GLU A 115 -11.50 -4.63 -6.44
CA GLU A 115 -10.73 -5.37 -5.45
C GLU A 115 -11.14 -4.88 -4.06
N ARG A 116 -11.91 -5.72 -3.34
CA ARG A 116 -12.48 -5.39 -2.02
C ARG A 116 -12.28 -6.54 -1.05
N GLY A 117 -12.04 -6.21 0.22
CA GLY A 117 -11.90 -7.20 1.29
C GLY A 117 -11.74 -6.54 2.66
N GLY A 118 -11.42 -7.37 3.65
CA GLY A 118 -11.09 -6.93 5.02
C GLY A 118 -9.62 -7.19 5.36
N PHE A 119 -9.35 -7.56 6.61
CA PHE A 119 -7.99 -7.78 7.12
C PHE A 119 -7.13 -8.76 6.30
N GLN A 120 -7.69 -9.86 5.80
CA GLN A 120 -6.93 -10.81 4.97
C GLN A 120 -6.42 -10.15 3.67
N LEU A 121 -7.22 -9.29 3.04
CA LEU A 121 -6.78 -8.54 1.87
C LEU A 121 -5.70 -7.52 2.22
N LEU A 122 -5.82 -6.86 3.38
CA LEU A 122 -4.79 -5.95 3.90
C LEU A 122 -3.44 -6.66 3.98
N VAL A 123 -3.38 -7.80 4.67
CA VAL A 123 -2.15 -8.60 4.82
C VAL A 123 -1.62 -9.04 3.46
N ARG A 124 -2.49 -9.49 2.55
CA ARG A 124 -2.10 -9.88 1.19
C ARG A 124 -1.42 -8.74 0.41
N GLN A 125 -1.91 -7.52 0.54
CA GLN A 125 -1.35 -6.33 -0.10
C GLN A 125 -0.08 -5.84 0.61
N MET A 126 -0.02 -5.90 1.95
CA MET A 126 1.21 -5.58 2.71
C MET A 126 2.39 -6.45 2.26
N MET A 127 2.12 -7.73 1.97
CA MET A 127 3.11 -8.68 1.46
C MET A 127 3.70 -8.31 0.09
N ASP A 128 3.13 -7.32 -0.62
CA ASP A 128 3.76 -6.76 -1.83
C ASP A 128 5.13 -6.12 -1.52
N ALA A 129 5.30 -5.61 -0.29
CA ALA A 129 6.57 -5.03 0.16
C ALA A 129 7.74 -6.02 0.10
N VAL A 130 7.49 -7.33 0.24
CA VAL A 130 8.54 -8.35 0.14
C VAL A 130 9.14 -8.44 -1.27
N GLY A 131 8.35 -8.14 -2.30
CA GLY A 131 8.84 -8.11 -3.69
C GLY A 131 9.34 -6.73 -4.12
N LYS A 132 8.78 -5.66 -3.56
CA LYS A 132 8.95 -4.29 -4.07
C LYS A 132 9.51 -3.32 -3.04
N LYS A 133 10.05 -3.81 -1.91
CA LYS A 133 10.53 -3.06 -0.73
C LYS A 133 9.45 -2.34 0.08
N TYR A 134 8.45 -1.75 -0.56
CA TYR A 134 7.38 -1.01 0.11
C TYR A 134 6.00 -1.43 -0.40
N ALA A 135 5.03 -1.49 0.51
CA ALA A 135 3.61 -1.53 0.21
C ALA A 135 2.93 -0.38 0.97
N VAL A 136 2.13 0.42 0.26
CA VAL A 136 1.60 1.67 0.80
C VAL A 136 0.08 1.68 0.73
N HIS A 137 -0.55 2.01 1.85
CA HIS A 137 -2.00 2.19 1.94
C HIS A 137 -2.30 3.60 2.42
N GLU A 138 -3.22 4.28 1.74
CA GLU A 138 -3.86 5.44 2.33
C GLU A 138 -4.86 4.98 3.40
N ILE A 139 -4.87 5.63 4.56
CA ILE A 139 -5.86 5.40 5.61
C ILE A 139 -6.93 6.48 5.52
N VAL A 140 -8.19 6.08 5.32
CA VAL A 140 -9.36 6.95 5.41
C VAL A 140 -10.19 6.51 6.60
N TRP A 141 -10.10 7.26 7.70
CA TRP A 141 -10.78 6.94 8.95
C TRP A 141 -12.29 7.14 8.85
N LYS A 142 -13.02 6.23 9.49
CA LYS A 142 -14.48 6.18 9.53
C LYS A 142 -14.92 6.09 10.99
N PRO A 143 -15.01 7.22 11.72
CA PRO A 143 -15.65 7.21 13.03
C PRO A 143 -17.14 6.95 12.89
N GLU A 144 -17.71 6.22 13.84
CA GLU A 144 -19.13 5.87 13.91
C GLU A 144 -19.83 6.67 15.00
N GLU A 145 -21.16 6.77 14.92
CA GLU A 145 -21.97 7.60 15.83
C GLU A 145 -21.94 7.11 17.29
N ASP A 146 -21.71 5.81 17.50
CA ASP A 146 -21.60 5.18 18.81
C ASP A 146 -20.21 5.32 19.45
N GLY A 147 -19.31 6.06 18.81
CA GLY A 147 -17.94 6.29 19.28
C GLY A 147 -16.94 5.21 18.87
N ARG A 148 -17.36 4.17 18.12
CA ARG A 148 -16.43 3.21 17.52
C ARG A 148 -15.67 3.83 16.35
N LEU A 149 -14.53 3.25 16.02
CA LEU A 149 -13.65 3.71 14.95
C LEU A 149 -13.27 2.55 14.04
N THR A 150 -13.40 2.77 12.73
CA THR A 150 -12.85 1.89 11.70
C THR A 150 -12.16 2.70 10.61
N ALA A 151 -11.67 2.05 9.57
CA ALA A 151 -11.03 2.70 8.44
C ALA A 151 -11.27 1.97 7.11
N GLU A 152 -11.17 2.75 6.04
CA GLU A 152 -10.98 2.25 4.69
C GLU A 152 -9.50 2.43 4.31
N LEU A 153 -8.82 1.33 3.99
CA LEU A 153 -7.43 1.32 3.55
C LEU A 153 -7.37 1.12 2.04
N ARG A 154 -6.75 2.07 1.33
CA ARG A 154 -6.64 2.05 -0.13
C ARG A 154 -5.20 1.75 -0.52
N PHE A 155 -4.95 0.57 -1.08
CA PHE A 155 -3.62 0.22 -1.58
C PHE A 155 -3.26 1.08 -2.79
N VAL A 156 -2.11 1.74 -2.72
CA VAL A 156 -1.61 2.64 -3.75
C VAL A 156 -0.34 2.03 -4.36
N PRO A 157 -0.28 1.84 -5.69
CA PRO A 157 0.90 1.27 -6.32
C PRO A 157 2.18 2.07 -6.04
N LEU A 158 3.29 1.34 -5.84
CA LEU A 158 4.56 1.94 -5.43
C LEU A 158 5.09 3.00 -6.41
N TRP A 159 4.75 2.88 -7.69
CA TRP A 159 5.16 3.85 -8.71
C TRP A 159 4.52 5.24 -8.57
N CYS A 160 3.56 5.40 -7.64
CA CYS A 160 3.02 6.69 -7.22
C CYS A 160 3.92 7.42 -6.22
N PHE A 161 5.05 6.83 -5.80
CA PHE A 161 5.88 7.35 -4.73
C PHE A 161 7.35 7.55 -5.14
N GLU A 162 8.03 8.40 -4.38
CA GLU A 162 9.48 8.55 -4.40
C GLU A 162 10.04 8.59 -2.97
N ASN A 163 11.32 8.29 -2.80
CA ASN A 163 12.03 8.22 -1.52
C ASN A 163 13.38 8.96 -1.57
N THR A 164 13.51 9.97 -2.43
CA THR A 164 14.75 10.72 -2.67
C THR A 164 15.26 11.48 -1.45
N THR A 165 14.37 11.76 -0.48
CA THR A 165 14.69 12.46 0.77
C THR A 165 14.85 11.52 1.97
N GLY A 166 14.88 10.19 1.76
CA GLY A 166 14.90 9.19 2.83
C GLY A 166 13.55 8.99 3.55
N ARG A 167 12.48 9.65 3.07
CA ARG A 167 11.09 9.39 3.46
C ARG A 167 10.23 9.29 2.22
N LEU A 168 9.26 8.37 2.22
CA LEU A 168 8.30 8.25 1.11
C LEU A 168 7.50 9.54 0.94
N ARG A 169 7.25 9.90 -0.31
CA ARG A 169 6.45 11.05 -0.72
C ARG A 169 5.53 10.62 -1.86
N PHE A 170 4.27 11.04 -1.80
CA PHE A 170 3.28 10.75 -2.83
C PHE A 170 3.40 11.73 -4.00
N LYS A 171 3.41 11.22 -5.22
CA LYS A 171 3.40 12.02 -6.45
C LYS A 171 1.99 11.96 -7.05
N PRO A 172 1.16 13.01 -6.93
CA PRO A 172 -0.21 13.00 -7.45
C PRO A 172 -0.28 13.12 -8.97
N GLU A 173 0.81 13.55 -9.61
CA GLU A 173 0.92 13.80 -11.04
C GLU A 173 2.07 12.99 -11.64
N GLU A 174 1.84 12.38 -12.81
CA GLU A 174 2.85 11.56 -13.50
C GLU A 174 4.08 12.38 -13.94
N PHE A 175 3.83 13.58 -14.47
CA PHE A 175 4.87 14.47 -14.99
C PHE A 175 5.15 15.67 -14.06
N GLY A 176 4.53 15.69 -12.88
CA GLY A 176 4.68 16.76 -11.91
C GLY A 176 6.01 16.68 -11.16
N SER A 177 6.59 17.84 -10.86
CA SER A 177 7.83 17.94 -10.07
C SER A 177 7.60 17.91 -8.56
N GLN A 178 6.37 18.16 -8.10
CA GLN A 178 6.06 18.26 -6.67
C GLN A 178 5.50 16.95 -6.12
N SER A 179 6.32 16.28 -5.31
CA SER A 179 5.86 15.22 -4.42
C SER A 179 5.42 15.81 -3.09
N GLN A 180 4.44 15.17 -2.46
CA GLN A 180 3.85 15.59 -1.19
C GLN A 180 4.31 14.65 -0.07
N PRO A 181 4.69 15.16 1.12
CA PRO A 181 4.94 14.32 2.27
C PRO A 181 3.70 13.48 2.61
N LEU A 182 3.92 12.26 3.12
CA LEU A 182 2.83 11.46 3.66
C LEU A 182 2.37 12.07 4.99
N GLU A 183 1.08 12.39 5.07
CA GLU A 183 0.44 12.86 6.29
C GLU A 183 0.54 11.83 7.41
N GLU A 184 0.91 12.27 8.61
CA GLU A 184 0.98 11.43 9.80
C GLU A 184 -0.41 10.85 10.14
N GLY A 185 -0.49 9.53 10.34
CA GLY A 185 -1.76 8.84 10.58
C GLY A 185 -2.70 8.77 9.36
N GLY A 186 -2.31 9.33 8.22
CA GLY A 186 -3.07 9.27 6.96
C GLY A 186 -2.59 8.20 5.98
N TRP A 187 -1.50 7.51 6.32
CA TRP A 187 -0.83 6.52 5.49
C TRP A 187 -0.23 5.39 6.34
N MET A 188 -0.31 4.16 5.83
CA MET A 188 0.40 3.01 6.35
C MET A 188 1.46 2.57 5.33
N VAL A 189 2.69 2.36 5.79
CA VAL A 189 3.79 1.86 4.96
C VAL A 189 4.30 0.57 5.57
N SER A 190 4.19 -0.52 4.81
CA SER A 190 4.85 -1.78 5.12
C SER A 190 6.19 -1.82 4.39
N VAL A 191 7.24 -2.26 5.07
CA VAL A 191 8.61 -2.37 4.53
C VAL A 191 8.99 -3.85 4.49
N GLY A 192 9.43 -4.33 3.34
CA GLY A 192 10.04 -5.65 3.19
C GLY A 192 11.54 -5.61 3.44
N GLU A 193 12.09 -6.74 3.87
CA GLU A 193 13.54 -6.95 4.03
C GLU A 193 14.28 -7.04 2.69
#